data_AF-A0A2N3AC19-F1
#
_entry.id   AF-A0A2N3AC19-F1
#
_cell.length_a   1.000
_cell.length_b   1.000
_cell.length_c   1.000
_cell.angle_alpha   90.00
_cell.angle_beta   90.00
_cell.angle_gamma   90.00
#
_symmetry.space_group_name_H-M   'P 1'
#
loop_
_entity.id
_entity.type
_entity.pdbx_description
1 polymer ?
#
loop_
_entity_poly.entity_id
_entity_poly.type
_entity_poly.pdbx_seq_one_letter_code
_entity_poly.pdbx_strand_id
1 'polypeptide(L)'
;MPNQASNQYHLTKLYSFIGEEPGPVKEMVVIFLQSSTELLQDISTGITLQDFEKISKAAHKLKPSLDIFGIDDMYDTIREIELNARNKTNPDLIKQRIDQLENRLKPAILQMREDYSL
;
A
#
# COMPACT_ATOMS: atom_id res chain seq x y z
N MET A 1 4.31 24.28 -9.55
CA MET A 1 3.15 23.40 -9.31
C MET A 1 3.62 21.99 -9.63
N PRO A 2 3.54 21.02 -8.70
CA PRO A 2 4.09 19.71 -8.97
C PRO A 2 3.26 19.00 -10.04
N ASN A 3 4.02 18.24 -10.82
CA ASN A 3 3.77 17.80 -12.18
C ASN A 3 2.64 16.75 -12.25
N GLN A 4 1.58 17.06 -12.99
CA GLN A 4 0.50 16.12 -13.33
C GLN A 4 0.98 15.18 -14.44
N ALA A 5 1.82 14.19 -14.11
CA ALA A 5 2.17 13.10 -15.01
C ALA A 5 2.39 11.83 -14.19
N SER A 6 1.58 10.80 -14.45
CA SER A 6 1.42 9.56 -13.68
C SER A 6 0.89 9.75 -12.25
N ASN A 7 -0.44 9.82 -12.12
CA ASN A 7 -1.13 9.90 -10.84
C ASN A 7 -1.09 8.52 -10.14
N GLN A 8 0.04 8.19 -9.51
CA GLN A 8 0.21 6.91 -8.80
C GLN A 8 -0.63 6.86 -7.51
N TYR A 9 -1.17 7.99 -7.04
CA TYR A 9 -1.96 8.10 -5.81
C TYR A 9 -2.81 9.39 -5.85
N HIS A 10 -3.80 9.52 -4.97
CA HIS A 10 -4.52 10.78 -4.75
C HIS A 10 -4.90 10.96 -3.28
N LEU A 11 -4.83 12.18 -2.77
CA LEU A 11 -5.01 12.46 -1.34
C LEU A 11 -6.38 13.03 -1.00
N THR A 12 -7.38 12.90 -1.88
CA THR A 12 -8.71 13.47 -1.69
C THR A 12 -9.36 13.00 -0.39
N LYS A 13 -9.24 11.70 -0.07
CA LYS A 13 -9.75 11.15 1.18
C LYS A 13 -8.95 11.63 2.38
N LEU A 14 -7.61 11.60 2.30
CA LEU A 14 -6.76 12.13 3.36
C LEU A 14 -7.12 13.59 3.70
N TYR A 15 -7.24 14.46 2.71
CA TYR A 15 -7.64 15.86 2.91
C TYR A 15 -9.02 16.00 3.53
N SER A 16 -9.95 15.09 3.21
CA SER A 16 -11.28 15.08 3.83
C SER A 16 -11.25 14.69 5.32
N PHE A 17 -10.25 13.92 5.75
CA PHE A 17 -10.10 13.47 7.15
C PHE A 17 -9.33 14.46 8.02
N ILE A 18 -8.23 15.02 7.52
CA ILE A 18 -7.29 15.84 8.32
C ILE A 18 -7.16 17.29 7.84
N GLY A 19 -7.83 17.65 6.74
CA GLY A 19 -7.68 18.95 6.07
C GLY A 19 -6.52 18.99 5.08
N GLU A 20 -6.36 20.14 4.43
CA GLU A 20 -5.33 20.39 3.41
C GLU A 20 -4.07 21.06 3.97
N GLU A 21 -3.96 21.15 5.31
CA GLU A 21 -2.84 21.78 5.98
C GLU A 21 -1.53 21.00 5.73
N PRO A 22 -0.46 21.65 5.19
CA PRO A 22 0.74 20.94 4.75
C PRO A 22 1.47 20.15 5.85
N GLY A 23 1.43 20.63 7.10
CA GLY A 23 2.08 19.98 8.23
C GLY A 23 1.49 18.60 8.56
N PRO A 24 0.19 18.52 8.94
CA PRO A 24 -0.50 17.26 9.19
C PRO A 24 -0.48 16.30 8.00
N VAL A 25 -0.64 16.81 6.77
CA VAL A 25 -0.58 15.99 5.56
C VAL A 25 0.78 15.32 5.43
N LYS A 26 1.87 16.07 5.59
CA LYS A 26 3.23 15.52 5.51
C LYS A 26 3.49 14.47 6.59
N GLU A 27 3.03 14.69 7.81
CA GLU A 27 3.16 13.71 8.90
C GLU A 27 2.45 12.40 8.56
N MET A 28 1.22 12.48 8.02
CA MET A 28 0.46 11.31 7.63
C MET A 28 1.09 10.57 6.45
N VAL A 29 1.65 11.30 5.48
CA VAL A 29 2.43 10.71 4.38
C VAL A 29 3.65 9.96 4.93
N VAL A 30 4.40 10.53 5.87
CA VAL A 30 5.55 9.84 6.50
C VAL A 30 5.11 8.54 7.18
N ILE A 31 4.04 8.58 7.97
CA ILE A 31 3.49 7.40 8.66
C ILE A 31 3.06 6.33 7.64
N PHE A 32 2.41 6.75 6.55
CA PHE A 32 2.01 5.85 5.48
C PHE A 32 3.19 5.22 4.77
N LEU A 33 4.24 5.99 4.46
CA LEU A 33 5.44 5.49 3.79
C LEU A 33 6.16 4.45 4.65
N GLN A 34 6.30 4.71 5.96
CA GLN A 34 6.87 3.76 6.91
C GLN A 34 6.02 2.50 6.99
N SER A 35 4.73 2.66 7.30
CA SER A 35 3.79 1.54 7.47
C SER A 35 3.68 0.69 6.21
N SER A 36 3.57 1.31 5.03
CA SER A 36 3.45 0.59 3.77
C SER A 36 4.72 -0.19 3.43
N THR A 37 5.89 0.38 3.71
CA THR A 37 7.17 -0.32 3.50
C THR A 37 7.31 -1.53 4.42
N GLU A 38 6.98 -1.37 5.71
CA GLU A 38 6.99 -2.46 6.68
C GLU A 38 5.99 -3.56 6.32
N LEU A 39 4.76 -3.20 5.94
CA LEU A 39 3.73 -4.15 5.53
C LEU A 39 4.09 -4.90 4.25
N LEU A 40 4.68 -4.23 3.25
CA LEU A 40 5.19 -4.89 2.05
C LEU A 40 6.29 -5.89 2.38
N GLN A 41 7.21 -5.51 3.28
CA GLN A 41 8.27 -6.41 3.73
C GLN A 41 7.70 -7.61 4.49
N ASP A 42 6.67 -7.41 5.30
CA ASP A 42 5.97 -8.48 6.00
C ASP A 42 5.28 -9.45 5.04
N ILE A 43 4.66 -8.95 3.97
CA ILE A 43 4.04 -9.75 2.91
C ILE A 43 5.11 -10.58 2.17
N SER A 44 6.23 -9.94 1.79
CA SER A 44 7.35 -10.57 1.07
C SER A 44 8.09 -11.62 1.92
N THR A 45 8.26 -11.34 3.21
CA THR A 45 8.83 -12.31 4.16
C THR A 45 7.84 -13.45 4.42
N GLY A 46 6.55 -13.12 4.53
CA GLY A 46 5.48 -14.10 4.74
C GLY A 46 5.41 -15.13 3.62
N ILE A 47 5.56 -14.72 2.35
CA ILE A 47 5.55 -15.70 1.24
C ILE A 47 6.78 -16.61 1.27
N THR A 48 7.95 -16.08 1.67
CA THR A 48 9.20 -16.85 1.80
C THR A 48 9.12 -17.88 2.93
N LEU A 49 8.52 -17.50 4.06
CA LEU A 49 8.32 -18.36 5.22
C LEU A 49 7.05 -19.22 5.15
N GLN A 50 6.26 -19.09 4.08
CA GLN A 50 4.93 -19.68 3.93
C GLN A 50 3.98 -19.33 5.11
N ASP A 51 4.18 -18.17 5.72
CA ASP A 51 3.34 -17.63 6.80
C ASP A 51 2.17 -16.84 6.21
N PHE A 52 1.15 -17.58 5.77
CA PHE A 52 -0.05 -16.99 5.19
C PHE A 52 -0.87 -16.16 6.18
N GLU A 53 -0.74 -16.40 7.49
CA GLU A 53 -1.42 -15.59 8.50
C GLU A 53 -0.81 -14.19 8.56
N LYS A 54 0.52 -14.11 8.52
CA LYS A 54 1.24 -12.84 8.42
C LYS A 54 0.88 -12.07 7.15
N ILE A 55 0.84 -12.74 6.00
CA ILE A 55 0.41 -12.13 4.73
C ILE A 55 -1.00 -11.55 4.84
N SER A 56 -1.95 -12.34 5.36
CA SER A 56 -3.35 -11.90 5.49
C SER A 56 -3.49 -10.69 6.42
N LYS A 57 -2.81 -10.71 7.58
CA LYS A 57 -2.81 -9.58 8.52
C LYS A 57 -2.19 -8.32 7.93
N ALA A 58 -1.07 -8.46 7.22
CA ALA A 58 -0.41 -7.33 6.59
C ALA A 58 -1.27 -6.73 5.47
N ALA A 59 -1.89 -7.58 4.64
CA ALA A 59 -2.81 -7.14 3.58
C ALA A 59 -4.03 -6.40 4.15
N HIS A 60 -4.62 -6.91 5.23
CA HIS A 60 -5.75 -6.27 5.91
C HIS A 60 -5.41 -4.86 6.43
N LYS A 61 -4.19 -4.66 6.97
CA LYS A 61 -3.71 -3.36 7.45
C LYS A 61 -3.36 -2.39 6.32
N LEU A 62 -2.85 -2.91 5.20
CA LEU A 62 -2.47 -2.09 4.06
C LEU A 62 -3.70 -1.56 3.30
N LYS A 63 -4.77 -2.36 3.23
CA LYS A 63 -6.01 -2.03 2.53
C LYS A 63 -6.62 -0.65 2.85
N PRO A 64 -6.88 -0.26 4.12
CA PRO A 64 -7.37 1.08 4.41
C PRO A 64 -6.34 2.17 4.09
N SER A 65 -5.05 1.85 4.12
CA SER A 65 -3.98 2.78 3.73
C SER A 65 -4.03 3.07 2.23
N LEU A 66 -4.23 2.06 1.39
CA LEU A 66 -4.42 2.26 -0.06
C LEU A 66 -5.66 3.10 -0.36
N ASP A 67 -6.73 2.89 0.39
CA ASP A 67 -7.98 3.65 0.25
C ASP A 67 -7.79 5.14 0.60
N ILE A 68 -7.15 5.45 1.73
CA ILE A 68 -6.91 6.83 2.19
C ILE A 68 -5.99 7.58 1.22
N PHE A 69 -5.00 6.90 0.66
CA PHE A 69 -4.01 7.46 -0.26
C PHE A 69 -4.39 7.30 -1.74
N GLY A 70 -5.63 6.89 -2.03
CA GLY A 70 -6.17 6.91 -3.39
C GLY A 70 -5.45 5.98 -4.37
N ILE A 71 -4.96 4.84 -3.88
CA ILE A 71 -4.38 3.76 -4.69
C ILE A 71 -5.48 2.73 -4.95
N ASP A 72 -6.55 3.18 -5.60
CA ASP A 72 -7.79 2.41 -5.74
C ASP A 72 -7.61 1.16 -6.63
N ASP A 73 -6.69 1.21 -7.59
CA ASP A 73 -6.42 0.12 -8.53
C ASP A 73 -5.86 -1.15 -7.87
N MET A 74 -5.32 -1.02 -6.65
CA MET A 74 -4.78 -2.16 -5.88
C MET A 74 -5.75 -2.73 -4.85
N TYR A 75 -6.96 -2.18 -4.72
CA TYR A 75 -7.92 -2.61 -3.71
C TYR A 75 -8.40 -4.05 -3.91
N ASP A 76 -8.64 -4.46 -5.16
CA ASP A 76 -9.00 -5.85 -5.47
C ASP A 76 -7.80 -6.79 -5.29
N THR A 77 -6.61 -6.38 -5.74
CA THR A 77 -5.36 -7.13 -5.56
C THR A 77 -5.09 -7.44 -4.09
N ILE A 78 -5.16 -6.45 -3.20
CA ILE A 78 -4.89 -6.65 -1.77
C ILE A 78 -5.96 -7.52 -1.12
N ARG A 79 -7.22 -7.43 -1.57
CA ARG A 79 -8.32 -8.26 -1.10
C ARG A 79 -8.15 -9.72 -1.53
N GLU A 80 -7.71 -9.97 -2.76
CA GLU A 80 -7.39 -11.32 -3.24
C GLU A 80 -6.23 -11.93 -2.44
N ILE A 81 -5.18 -11.15 -2.15
CA ILE A 81 -4.07 -11.59 -1.29
C ILE A 81 -4.59 -11.98 0.09
N GLU A 82 -5.38 -11.10 0.73
CA GLU A 82 -5.94 -11.32 2.07
C GLU A 82 -6.77 -12.61 2.13
N LEU A 83 -7.69 -12.80 1.17
CA LEU A 83 -8.62 -13.92 1.14
C LEU A 83 -7.91 -15.24 0.85
N ASN A 84 -7.05 -15.27 -0.16
CA ASN A 84 -6.31 -16.49 -0.54
C ASN A 84 -5.33 -16.89 0.56
N ALA A 85 -4.63 -15.93 1.18
CA ALA A 85 -3.74 -16.21 2.30
C ALA A 85 -4.52 -16.72 3.52
N ARG A 86 -5.66 -16.11 3.86
CA ARG A 86 -6.52 -16.56 4.97
C ARG A 86 -7.01 -18.00 4.77
N ASN A 87 -7.40 -18.34 3.55
CA ASN A 87 -7.88 -19.69 3.21
C ASN A 87 -6.74 -20.68 2.90
N LYS A 88 -5.49 -20.20 2.82
CA LYS A 88 -4.30 -20.96 2.43
C LYS A 88 -4.48 -21.64 1.06
N THR A 89 -5.10 -20.92 0.12
CA THR A 89 -5.42 -21.40 -1.23
C THR A 89 -4.60 -20.67 -2.28
N ASN A 90 -4.24 -21.35 -3.37
CA ASN A 90 -3.59 -20.76 -4.55
C ASN A 90 -2.31 -19.94 -4.22
N PRO A 91 -1.26 -20.57 -3.66
CA PRO A 91 -0.02 -19.88 -3.29
C PRO A 91 0.65 -19.17 -4.49
N ASP A 92 0.58 -19.75 -5.69
CA ASP A 92 1.07 -19.10 -6.92
C ASP A 92 0.33 -17.80 -7.25
N LEU A 93 -1.00 -17.80 -7.08
CA LEU A 93 -1.82 -16.60 -7.29
C LEU A 93 -1.49 -15.52 -6.24
N ILE A 94 -1.31 -15.92 -4.98
CA ILE A 94 -0.88 -15.00 -3.91
C ILE A 94 0.43 -14.35 -4.31
N LYS A 95 1.43 -15.13 -4.72
CA LYS A 95 2.73 -14.62 -5.15
C LYS A 95 2.60 -13.64 -6.32
N GLN A 96 1.84 -14.02 -7.36
CA GLN A 96 1.60 -13.15 -8.51
C GLN A 96 0.95 -11.82 -8.11
N ARG A 97 -0.01 -11.84 -7.19
CA ARG A 97 -0.69 -10.64 -6.70
C ARG A 97 0.23 -9.78 -5.82
N ILE A 98 1.09 -10.40 -5.02
CA ILE A 98 2.12 -9.70 -4.23
C ILE A 98 3.09 -8.96 -5.17
N ASP A 99 3.59 -9.64 -6.22
CA ASP A 99 4.44 -9.00 -7.22
C ASP A 99 3.73 -7.80 -7.89
N GLN A 100 2.45 -7.93 -8.23
CA GLN A 100 1.66 -6.81 -8.78
C GLN A 100 1.54 -5.64 -7.79
N LEU A 101 1.24 -5.94 -6.52
CA LEU A 101 1.16 -4.95 -5.45
C LEU A 101 2.49 -4.22 -5.25
N GLU A 102 3.61 -4.95 -5.17
CA GLU A 102 4.93 -4.36 -5.00
C GLU A 102 5.32 -3.46 -6.18
N ASN A 103 5.06 -3.91 -7.41
CA ASN A 103 5.36 -3.13 -8.62
C ASN A 103 4.52 -1.85 -8.71
N ARG A 104 3.36 -1.80 -8.04
CA ARG A 104 2.51 -0.61 -8.01
C ARG A 104 2.82 0.32 -6.83
N LEU A 105 3.04 -0.24 -5.64
CA LEU A 105 3.35 0.56 -4.45
C LEU A 105 4.76 1.15 -4.47
N LYS A 106 5.79 0.41 -4.94
CA LYS A 106 7.17 0.91 -4.92
C LYS A 106 7.33 2.24 -5.67
N PRO A 107 6.81 2.41 -6.90
CA PRO A 107 6.82 3.71 -7.58
C PRO A 107 6.00 4.77 -6.86
N ALA A 108 4.83 4.42 -6.30
CA ALA A 108 3.99 5.37 -5.58
C ALA A 108 4.68 5.92 -4.33
N ILE A 109 5.33 5.04 -3.55
CA ILE A 109 6.13 5.40 -2.37
C ILE A 109 7.29 6.30 -2.77
N LEU A 110 8.01 5.97 -3.85
CA LEU A 110 9.12 6.78 -4.34
C LEU A 110 8.66 8.18 -4.74
N GLN A 111 7.59 8.28 -5.51
CA GLN A 111 7.01 9.54 -5.95
C GLN A 111 6.55 10.40 -4.76
N MET A 112 5.86 9.82 -3.79
CA MET A 112 5.48 10.51 -2.55
C MET A 112 6.71 11.04 -1.78
N ARG A 113 7.80 10.28 -1.74
CA ARG A 113 9.03 10.75 -1.09
C ARG A 113 9.62 11.97 -1.80
N GLU A 114 9.66 11.95 -3.12
CA GLU A 114 10.12 13.08 -3.93
C GLU A 114 9.20 14.30 -3.75
N ASP A 115 7.88 14.11 -3.85
CA ASP A 115 6.88 15.18 -3.75
C ASP A 115 6.92 15.90 -2.39
N TYR A 116 7.22 15.19 -1.32
CA TYR A 116 7.30 15.72 0.05
C TYR A 116 8.73 16.00 0.54
N SER A 117 9.73 15.78 -0.31
CA SER A 117 11.17 15.90 -0.02
C SER A 117 11.59 15.12 1.25
N LEU A 118 11.39 13.79 1.21
CA LEU A 118 11.60 12.82 2.30
C LEU A 118 12.56 11.67 1.96
#